data_AF-A0A2T2WMA6-F1
#
_entry.id   AF-A0A2T2WMA6-F1
#
_cell.length_a   1.000
_cell.length_b   1.000
_cell.length_c   1.000
_cell.angle_alpha   90.00
_cell.angle_beta   90.00
_cell.angle_gamma   90.00
#
_symmetry.space_group_name_H-M   'P 1'
#
loop_
_entity.id
_entity.type
_entity.pdbx_description
1 polymer ?
#
loop_
_entity_poly.entity_id
_entity_poly.type
_entity_poly.pdbx_seq_one_letter_code
_entity_poly.pdbx_strand_id
1 'polypeptide(L)'
;MKSAGESDKLFSQVMRDLQEMQRLTEAKISATLARDPERLMHILQEQIDPMYRLSTRTIELAGLNEAQKFELRTHITRWANREQYLKDLLEKNIGYINYLRHLMGINDTQWPGLNLGL
;
A
#
# COMPACT_ATOMS: atom_id res chain seq x y z
N MET A 1 -12.92 10.74 28.89
CA MET A 1 -11.52 11.16 28.63
C MET A 1 -10.68 9.90 28.66
N LYS A 2 -10.14 9.45 27.50
CA LYS A 2 -9.15 8.35 27.49
C LYS A 2 -7.91 8.82 28.25
N SER A 3 -7.26 7.92 29.00
CA SER A 3 -6.06 8.31 29.75
C SER A 3 -4.93 8.67 28.79
N ALA A 4 -4.03 9.58 29.18
CA ALA A 4 -2.88 9.96 28.35
C ALA A 4 -2.07 8.72 27.87
N GLY A 5 -1.96 7.70 28.72
CA GLY A 5 -1.29 6.45 28.39
C GLY A 5 -1.99 5.56 27.35
N GLU A 6 -3.29 5.73 27.11
CA GLU A 6 -3.99 5.02 26.02
C GLU A 6 -3.78 5.70 24.67
N SER A 7 -3.74 7.03 24.65
CA SER A 7 -3.42 7.82 23.45
C SER A 7 -2.03 7.50 22.92
N ASP A 8 -1.04 7.41 23.80
CA ASP A 8 0.35 7.13 23.42
C ASP A 8 0.53 5.70 22.90
N LYS A 9 -0.20 4.74 23.47
CA LYS A 9 -0.22 3.35 22.99
C LYS A 9 -0.85 3.25 21.60
N LEU A 10 -1.98 3.92 21.38
CA LEU A 10 -2.63 3.97 20.07
C LEU A 10 -1.71 4.60 19.04
N PHE A 11 -1.14 5.77 19.35
CA PHE A 11 -0.19 6.47 18.48
C PHE A 11 0.98 5.55 18.09
N SER A 12 1.60 4.89 19.07
CA SER A 12 2.73 3.98 18.83
C SER A 12 2.35 2.80 17.95
N GLN A 13 1.14 2.26 18.10
CA GLN A 13 0.65 1.15 17.27
C GLN A 13 0.42 1.60 15.83
N VAL A 14 -0.31 2.70 15.64
CA VAL A 14 -0.60 3.26 14.31
C VAL A 14 0.68 3.68 13.60
N MET A 15 1.64 4.28 14.33
CA MET A 15 2.94 4.65 13.77
C MET A 15 3.72 3.43 13.27
N ARG A 16 3.74 2.33 14.03
CA ARG A 16 4.38 1.08 13.59
C ARG A 16 3.71 0.52 12.34
N ASP A 17 2.38 0.47 12.31
CA ASP A 17 1.65 -0.03 11.15
C ASP A 17 1.91 0.85 9.91
N LEU A 18 1.97 2.19 10.06
CA LEU A 18 2.33 3.10 8.96
C LEU A 18 3.77 2.92 8.47
N GLN A 19 4.72 2.71 9.39
CA GLN A 19 6.12 2.45 9.02
C GLN A 19 6.27 1.11 8.30
N GLU A 20 5.52 0.09 8.74
CA GLU A 20 5.45 -1.20 8.05
C GLU A 20 4.85 -1.03 6.66
N MET A 21 3.75 -0.28 6.51
CA MET A 21 3.17 0.06 5.21
C MET A 21 4.18 0.73 4.28
N GLN A 22 4.92 1.74 4.77
CA GLN A 22 5.98 2.39 3.97
C GLN A 22 7.06 1.40 3.53
N ARG A 23 7.53 0.53 4.43
CA ARG A 23 8.53 -0.51 4.12
C ARG A 23 8.02 -1.45 3.02
N LEU A 24 6.77 -1.90 3.13
CA LEU A 24 6.13 -2.78 2.14
C LEU A 24 5.99 -2.07 0.79
N THR A 25 5.62 -0.79 0.76
CA THR A 25 5.57 0.00 -0.48
C THR A 25 6.92 0.08 -1.17
N GLU A 26 8.01 0.36 -0.44
CA GLU A 26 9.36 0.36 -1.03
C GLU A 26 9.78 -1.02 -1.53
N ALA A 27 9.39 -2.08 -0.82
CA ALA A 27 9.64 -3.45 -1.27
C ALA A 27 8.87 -3.77 -2.57
N LYS A 28 7.60 -3.35 -2.69
CA LYS A 28 6.81 -3.50 -3.93
C LYS A 28 7.44 -2.73 -5.10
N ILE A 29 7.90 -1.50 -4.85
CA ILE A 29 8.62 -0.70 -5.85
C ILE A 29 9.87 -1.44 -6.32
N SER A 30 10.67 -1.96 -5.37
CA SER A 30 11.89 -2.70 -5.68
C SER A 30 11.61 -3.97 -6.50
N ALA A 31 10.59 -4.75 -6.12
CA ALA A 31 10.18 -5.94 -6.86
C ALA A 31 9.65 -5.60 -8.27
N THR A 32 8.90 -4.50 -8.41
CA THR A 32 8.39 -4.00 -9.69
C THR A 32 9.53 -3.59 -10.63
N LEU A 33 10.53 -2.87 -10.11
CA LEU A 33 11.71 -2.46 -10.88
C LEU A 33 12.57 -3.67 -11.28
N ALA A 34 12.67 -4.67 -10.39
CA ALA A 34 13.37 -5.93 -10.67
C ALA A 34 12.61 -6.87 -11.61
N ARG A 35 11.35 -6.53 -11.97
CA ARG A 35 10.44 -7.39 -12.76
C ARG A 35 10.24 -8.77 -12.13
N ASP A 36 10.09 -8.79 -10.82
CA ASP A 36 9.91 -9.99 -10.00
C ASP A 36 8.44 -10.07 -9.52
N PRO A 37 7.55 -10.68 -10.33
CA PRO A 37 6.12 -10.74 -10.01
C PRO A 37 5.81 -11.67 -8.83
N GLU A 38 6.60 -12.72 -8.60
CA GLU A 38 6.40 -13.65 -7.48
C GLU A 38 6.66 -12.94 -6.16
N ARG A 39 7.79 -12.25 -6.05
CA ARG A 39 8.10 -11.44 -4.87
C ARG A 39 7.08 -10.33 -4.67
N LEU A 40 6.64 -9.67 -5.75
CA LEU A 40 5.59 -8.64 -5.65
C LEU A 40 4.29 -9.20 -5.08
N MET A 41 3.87 -10.40 -5.51
CA MET A 41 2.68 -11.07 -4.99
C MET A 41 2.81 -11.41 -3.50
N HIS A 42 3.97 -11.91 -3.06
CA HIS A 42 4.21 -12.17 -1.64
C HIS A 42 4.11 -10.90 -0.79
N ILE A 43 4.70 -9.78 -1.26
CA ILE A 43 4.63 -8.51 -0.54
C ILE A 43 3.19 -7.97 -0.48
N LEU A 44 2.40 -8.17 -1.53
CA LEU A 44 0.98 -7.80 -1.53
C LEU A 44 0.16 -8.59 -0.50
N GLN A 45 0.50 -9.85 -0.27
CA GLN A 45 -0.12 -10.66 0.78
C GLN A 45 0.28 -10.15 2.18
N GLU A 46 1.56 -9.85 2.40
CA GLU A 46 2.05 -9.26 3.66
C GLU A 46 1.37 -7.92 4.00
N GLN A 47 0.95 -7.16 2.99
CA GLN A 47 0.28 -5.87 3.18
C GLN A 47 -1.14 -5.96 3.78
N ILE A 48 -1.82 -7.10 3.68
CA ILE A 48 -3.24 -7.21 4.06
C ILE A 48 -3.44 -6.92 5.55
N ASP A 49 -2.62 -7.52 6.40
CA ASP A 49 -2.74 -7.41 7.86
C ASP A 49 -2.50 -5.98 8.40
N PRO A 50 -1.37 -5.29 8.10
CA PRO A 50 -1.15 -3.92 8.57
C PRO A 50 -2.20 -2.96 8.02
N MET A 51 -2.67 -3.15 6.79
CA MET A 51 -3.74 -2.33 6.22
C MET A 51 -5.07 -2.51 6.97
N TYR A 52 -5.41 -3.74 7.36
CA TYR A 52 -6.58 -4.03 8.20
C TYR A 52 -6.46 -3.40 9.60
N ARG A 53 -5.28 -3.47 10.23
CA ARG A 53 -5.03 -2.84 11.53
C ARG A 53 -5.16 -1.31 11.47
N LEU A 54 -4.73 -0.68 10.38
CA LEU A 54 -4.90 0.76 10.17
C LEU A 54 -6.38 1.13 9.98
N SER A 55 -7.11 0.38 9.15
CA SER A 55 -8.51 0.71 8.83
C SER A 55 -9.43 0.58 10.05
N THR A 56 -9.20 -0.44 10.89
CA THR A 56 -9.99 -0.67 12.12
C THR A 56 -9.79 0.41 13.19
N ARG A 57 -8.68 1.15 13.15
CA ARG A 57 -8.33 2.18 14.16
C ARG A 57 -8.75 3.60 13.78
N THR A 58 -9.35 3.79 12.61
CA THR A 58 -9.63 5.13 12.03
C THR A 58 -10.42 6.04 12.99
N ILE A 59 -11.43 5.51 13.68
CA ILE A 59 -12.24 6.26 14.65
C ILE A 59 -11.40 6.71 15.85
N GLU A 60 -10.48 5.85 16.30
CA GLU A 60 -9.68 6.11 17.50
C GLU A 60 -8.65 7.24 17.29
N LEU A 61 -8.26 7.50 16.04
CA LEU A 61 -7.33 8.59 15.68
C LEU A 61 -7.85 9.97 16.10
N ALA A 62 -9.18 10.15 16.23
CA ALA A 62 -9.77 11.40 16.70
C ALA A 62 -9.28 11.78 18.12
N GLY A 63 -8.96 10.76 18.94
CA GLY A 63 -8.50 10.94 20.33
C GLY A 63 -7.03 11.33 20.49
N LEU A 64 -6.25 11.37 19.41
CA LEU A 64 -4.85 11.78 19.44
C LEU A 64 -4.72 13.30 19.60
N ASN A 65 -3.63 13.74 20.22
CA ASN A 65 -3.30 15.16 20.29
C ASN A 65 -2.80 15.69 18.92
N GLU A 66 -2.72 17.02 18.78
CA GLU A 66 -2.35 17.62 17.49
C GLU A 66 -0.91 17.32 17.05
N ALA A 67 0.03 17.16 17.98
CA ALA A 67 1.40 16.77 17.65
C ALA A 67 1.46 15.35 17.07
N GLN A 68 0.77 14.40 17.70
CA GLN A 68 0.62 13.02 17.23
C GLN A 68 -0.06 12.98 15.86
N LYS A 69 -1.16 13.72 15.67
CA LYS A 69 -1.85 13.81 14.37
C LYS A 69 -0.97 14.44 13.30
N PHE A 70 -0.18 15.46 13.64
CA PHE A 70 0.76 16.09 12.70
C PHE A 70 1.80 15.08 12.22
N GLU A 71 2.41 14.32 13.14
CA GLU A 71 3.42 13.32 12.79
C GLU A 71 2.82 12.19 11.92
N LEU A 72 1.64 11.66 12.30
CA LEU A 72 0.95 10.66 11.48
C LEU A 72 0.63 11.19 10.08
N ARG A 73 0.20 12.46 9.95
CA ARG A 73 -0.04 13.09 8.65
C ARG A 73 1.21 13.10 7.79
N THR A 74 2.37 13.45 8.35
CA THR A 74 3.66 13.39 7.62
C THR A 74 3.94 11.99 7.07
N HIS A 75 3.75 10.95 7.89
CA HIS A 75 3.96 9.56 7.48
C HIS A 75 2.95 9.10 6.43
N ILE A 76 1.67 9.44 6.58
CA ILE A 76 0.62 9.11 5.61
C ILE A 76 0.87 9.80 4.27
N THR A 77 1.21 11.09 4.27
CA THR A 77 1.53 11.82 3.03
C THR A 77 2.73 11.21 2.32
N ARG A 78 3.80 10.87 3.06
CA ARG A 78 4.95 10.18 2.49
C ARG A 78 4.55 8.84 1.88
N TRP A 79 3.81 8.02 2.61
CA TRP A 79 3.34 6.72 2.12
C TRP A 79 2.49 6.86 0.85
N ALA A 80 1.52 7.79 0.84
CA ALA A 80 0.66 8.06 -0.31
C ALA A 80 1.47 8.44 -1.56
N ASN A 81 2.48 9.31 -1.42
CA ASN A 81 3.36 9.69 -2.54
C ASN A 81 4.13 8.48 -3.11
N ARG A 82 4.52 7.53 -2.25
CA ARG A 82 5.23 6.32 -2.69
C ARG A 82 4.30 5.30 -3.34
N GLU A 83 3.09 5.14 -2.84
CA GLU A 83 2.06 4.32 -3.51
C GLU A 83 1.68 4.90 -4.88
N GLN A 84 1.59 6.22 -5.00
CA GLN A 84 1.36 6.87 -6.30
C GLN A 84 2.49 6.57 -7.28
N TYR A 85 3.75 6.67 -6.83
CA TYR A 85 4.89 6.32 -7.67
C TYR A 85 4.87 4.83 -8.09
N LEU A 86 4.51 3.92 -7.18
CA LEU A 86 4.34 2.50 -7.51
C LEU A 86 3.25 2.28 -8.57
N LYS A 87 2.11 2.95 -8.44
CA LYS A 87 1.03 2.91 -9.45
C LYS A 87 1.56 3.33 -10.82
N ASP A 88 2.27 4.45 -10.90
CA ASP A 88 2.80 4.95 -12.18
C ASP A 88 3.81 3.98 -12.80
N LEU A 89 4.61 3.26 -11.98
CA LEU A 89 5.51 2.22 -12.46
C LEU A 89 4.75 1.01 -13.02
N LEU A 90 3.74 0.52 -12.30
CA LEU A 90 2.92 -0.62 -12.73
C LEU A 90 2.15 -0.30 -14.02
N GLU A 91 1.57 0.90 -14.13
CA GLU A 91 0.88 1.35 -15.35
C GLU A 91 1.81 1.38 -16.56
N LYS A 92 3.06 1.85 -16.40
CA LYS A 92 4.07 1.80 -17.47
C LYS A 92 4.41 0.36 -17.88
N ASN A 93 4.61 -0.53 -16.91
CA ASN A 93 4.92 -1.94 -17.18
C ASN A 93 3.78 -2.63 -17.94
N ILE A 94 2.53 -2.41 -17.50
CA ILE A 94 1.32 -2.95 -18.16
C ILE A 94 1.19 -2.37 -19.57
N GLY A 95 1.38 -1.06 -19.73
CA GLY A 95 1.35 -0.40 -21.04
C GLY A 95 2.35 -0.99 -22.03
N TYR A 96 3.57 -1.27 -21.56
CA TYR A 96 4.60 -1.91 -22.39
C TYR A 96 4.23 -3.35 -22.77
N ILE A 97 3.69 -4.14 -21.84
CA ILE A 97 3.19 -5.50 -22.13
C ILE A 97 2.08 -5.46 -23.17
N ASN A 98 1.11 -4.54 -23.03
CA ASN A 98 0.03 -4.38 -23.99
C ASN A 98 0.53 -3.97 -25.38
N TYR A 99 1.52 -3.09 -25.45
CA TYR A 99 2.18 -2.73 -26.69
C TYR A 99 2.83 -3.95 -27.37
N LEU A 100 3.58 -4.75 -26.62
CA LEU A 100 4.18 -5.98 -27.16
C LEU A 100 3.12 -6.98 -27.64
N ARG A 101 2.03 -7.17 -26.88
CA ARG A 101 0.91 -8.03 -27.28
C ARG A 101 0.30 -7.57 -28.60
N HIS A 102 0.07 -6.27 -28.75
CA HIS A 102 -0.45 -5.69 -29.98
C HIS A 102 0.47 -5.95 -31.18
N LEU A 103 1.78 -5.74 -31.04
CA LEU A 103 2.77 -6.06 -32.09
C LEU A 103 2.77 -7.54 -32.49
N MET A 104 2.51 -8.43 -31.52
CA MET A 104 2.44 -9.87 -31.73
C MET A 104 1.08 -10.34 -32.27
N GLY A 105 0.13 -9.43 -32.50
CA GLY A 105 -1.24 -9.79 -32.93
C GLY A 105 -2.06 -10.51 -31.86
N ILE A 106 -1.63 -10.47 -30.59
CA ILE A 106 -2.34 -11.07 -29.45
C ILE A 106 -3.47 -10.11 -29.05
N ASN A 107 -4.63 -10.29 -29.68
CA ASN A 107 -5.82 -9.45 -29.49
C ASN A 107 -6.84 -10.07 -28.52
N ASP A 108 -6.39 -10.77 -27.46
CA ASP A 108 -7.34 -11.43 -26.56
C ASP A 108 -8.16 -10.39 -25.78
N THR A 109 -9.45 -10.33 -26.11
CA THR A 109 -10.53 -9.66 -25.39
C THR A 109 -10.87 -10.32 -24.06
N GLN A 110 -10.11 -11.32 -23.62
CA GLN A 110 -10.34 -12.02 -22.35
C GLN A 110 -9.28 -11.59 -21.33
N TRP A 111 -9.59 -10.51 -20.62
CA TRP A 111 -9.08 -10.37 -19.26
C TRP A 111 -9.75 -11.45 -18.40
N PRO A 112 -9.01 -12.36 -17.73
CA PRO A 112 -9.46 -12.79 -16.43
C PRO A 112 -9.16 -11.61 -15.50
N GLY A 113 -10.03 -10.59 -15.53
CA GLY A 113 -10.11 -9.68 -14.40
C GLY A 113 -10.38 -10.58 -13.21
N LEU A 114 -9.44 -10.62 -12.24
CA LEU A 114 -9.56 -11.23 -10.92
C LEU A 114 -10.83 -12.07 -10.79
N ASN A 115 -10.79 -13.34 -11.20
CA ASN A 115 -11.86 -14.28 -10.90
C ASN A 115 -11.72 -14.62 -9.40
N LEU A 116 -11.98 -13.62 -8.55
CA LEU A 116 -12.30 -13.81 -7.15
C LEU A 116 -13.70 -14.42 -7.19
N GLY A 117 -13.76 -15.76 -7.24
CA GLY A 117 -15.01 -16.49 -7.24
C GLY A 117 -15.92 -15.95 -6.15
N LEU A 118 -17.00 -15.30 -6.58
CA LEU A 118 -18.23 -15.09 -5.84
C LEU A 118 -19.31 -15.90 -6.54
#